data_AF-A0A9E3QHF5-F1
#
_entry.id   AF-A0A9E3QHF5-F1
#
_cell.length_a   1.000
_cell.length_b   1.000
_cell.length_c   1.000
_cell.angle_alpha   90.00
_cell.angle_beta   90.00
_cell.angle_gamma   90.00
#
_symmetry.space_group_name_H-M   'P 1'
#
loop_
_entity.id
_entity.type
_entity.pdbx_description
1 polymer ?
#
loop_
_entity_poly.entity_id
_entity_poly.type
_entity_poly.pdbx_seq_one_letter_code
_entity_poly.pdbx_strand_id
1 'polypeptide(L)' 'MIGPVTDVYALGAILYAMLCGRPPHCSRNDLDTLWQIVADPPVAPRRLRGNEPNG' A
#
# COMPACT_ATOMS: atom_id res chain seq x y z
N MET A 1 14.66 1.37 -14.29
CA MET A 1 15.66 1.90 -13.33
C MET A 1 15.03 1.90 -11.94
N ILE A 2 15.67 1.26 -10.97
CA ILE A 2 15.34 1.37 -9.54
C ILE A 2 16.15 2.57 -8.99
N GLY A 3 15.55 3.44 -8.17
CA GLY A 3 16.21 4.66 -7.68
C GLY A 3 15.45 5.33 -6.53
N PRO A 4 15.79 6.57 -6.14
CA PRO A 4 15.25 7.22 -4.94
C PRO A 4 13.71 7.26 -4.85
N VAL A 5 13.03 7.27 -6.00
CA VAL A 5 11.56 7.18 -6.08
C VAL A 5 11.02 5.87 -5.51
N THR A 6 11.78 4.77 -5.62
CA THR A 6 11.47 3.48 -5.03
C THR A 6 11.53 3.54 -3.50
N ASP A 7 12.52 4.25 -2.93
CA ASP A 7 12.63 4.44 -1.49
C ASP A 7 11.47 5.27 -0.93
N VAL A 8 11.05 6.32 -1.66
CA VAL A 8 9.87 7.13 -1.31
C VAL A 8 8.60 6.26 -1.31
N TYR A 9 8.44 5.41 -2.32
CA TYR A 9 7.33 4.47 -2.37
C TYR A 9 7.36 3.49 -1.18
N ALA A 10 8.52 2.89 -0.90
CA ALA A 10 8.68 1.95 0.21
C ALA A 10 8.34 2.60 1.57
N LEU A 11 8.85 3.82 1.82
CA LEU A 11 8.51 4.57 3.03
C LEU A 11 7.01 4.87 3.11
N GLY A 12 6.39 5.29 2.00
CA GLY A 12 4.95 5.50 1.92
C GLY A 12 4.15 4.23 2.23
N ALA A 13 4.58 3.08 1.72
CA ALA A 13 3.95 1.79 1.99
C ALA A 13 4.07 1.37 3.47
N ILE A 14 5.21 1.62 4.11
CA ILE A 14 5.41 1.39 5.55
C ILE A 14 4.47 2.27 6.38
N LEU A 15 4.45 3.58 6.11
CA LEU A 15 3.56 4.53 6.79
C LEU A 15 2.08 4.14 6.61
N TYR A 16 1.70 3.76 5.40
CA TYR A 16 0.37 3.26 5.09
C TYR A 16 0.03 2.02 5.92
N ALA A 17 0.95 1.06 5.99
CA ALA A 17 0.75 -0.16 6.76
C ALA A 17 0.58 0.10 8.26
N MET A 18 1.37 1.02 8.83
CA MET A 18 1.20 1.44 10.22
C MET A 18 -0.17 2.09 10.47
N LEU A 19 -0.68 2.87 9.52
CA LEU A 19 -1.97 3.55 9.66
C LEU A 19 -3.17 2.62 9.41
N CYS A 20 -3.06 1.70 8.45
CA CYS A 20 -4.19 0.89 7.96
C CYS A 20 -4.15 -0.57 8.46
N GLY A 21 -3.10 -0.96 9.18
CA GLY A 21 -2.85 -2.35 9.62
C GLY A 21 -2.42 -3.32 8.52
N ARG A 22 -2.33 -2.85 7.26
CA ARG A 22 -1.89 -3.65 6.11
C ARG A 22 -1.21 -2.78 5.06
N PRO A 23 -0.23 -3.29 4.29
CA PRO A 23 0.37 -2.57 3.18
C PRO A 23 -0.66 -2.19 2.09
N PRO A 24 -0.36 -1.19 1.25
CA PRO A 24 -1.28 -0.72 0.21
C PRO A 24 -1.58 -1.78 -0.86
N HIS A 25 -0.58 -2.59 -1.20
CA HIS A 25 -0.69 -3.72 -2.14
C HIS A 25 -0.07 -4.96 -1.51
N CYS A 26 -0.71 -6.10 -1.67
CA CYS A 26 -0.22 -7.38 -1.16
C CYS A 26 -0.95 -8.51 -1.89
N SER A 27 -0.21 -9.30 -2.66
CA SER A 27 -0.68 -10.53 -3.30
C SER A 27 0.10 -11.74 -2.76
N ARG A 28 -0.35 -12.95 -3.09
CA ARG A 28 0.38 -14.19 -2.80
C ARG A 28 1.65 -14.35 -3.67
N ASN A 29 1.76 -13.60 -4.77
CA ASN A 29 2.87 -13.65 -5.70
C ASN A 29 3.51 -12.26 -5.82
N ASP A 30 4.84 -12.21 -5.79
CA ASP A 30 5.62 -10.97 -5.90
C ASP A 30 5.37 -10.25 -7.22
N LEU A 31 5.27 -11.00 -8.35
CA LEU A 31 4.97 -10.41 -9.66
C LEU A 31 3.60 -9.74 -9.68
N ASP A 32 2.59 -10.36 -9.07
CA ASP A 32 1.25 -9.76 -8.99
C ASP A 32 1.25 -8.50 -8.13
N THR A 33 2.02 -8.51 -7.04
CA THR A 33 2.18 -7.31 -6.21
C THR A 33 2.85 -6.19 -7.00
N LEU A 34 3.91 -6.49 -7.76
CA LEU A 34 4.56 -5.50 -8.65
C LEU A 34 3.58 -4.97 -9.71
N TRP A 35 2.74 -5.83 -10.28
CA TRP A 35 1.70 -5.38 -11.22
C TRP A 35 0.68 -4.46 -10.57
N GLN A 36 0.22 -4.77 -9.35
CA GLN A 36 -0.68 -3.90 -8.58
C GLN A 36 -0.03 -2.54 -8.31
N ILE A 37 1.26 -2.49 -7.97
CA ILE A 37 1.99 -1.24 -7.74
C ILE A 37 2.01 -0.35 -8.99
N VAL A 38 2.12 -0.97 -10.17
CA VAL A 38 2.21 -0.26 -11.46
C VAL A 38 0.82 0.14 -11.97
N ALA A 39 -0.17 -0.74 -11.84
CA ALA A 39 -1.47 -0.60 -12.50
C ALA A 39 -2.56 0.00 -11.60
N ASP A 40 -2.48 -0.24 -10.28
CA ASP A 40 -3.56 0.08 -9.36
C ASP A 40 -3.16 1.19 -8.39
N PRO A 41 -3.97 2.25 -8.24
CA PRO A 41 -3.75 3.21 -7.17
C PRO A 41 -4.07 2.59 -5.80
N PRO A 42 -3.33 2.93 -4.73
CA PRO A 42 -3.63 2.46 -3.39
C PRO A 42 -4.97 3.01 -2.91
N VAL A 43 -5.69 2.22 -2.12
CA VAL A 43 -6.95 2.67 -1.50
C VAL A 43 -6.67 3.82 -0.55
N ALA A 44 -7.37 4.95 -0.67
CA ALA A 44 -7.16 6.08 0.23
C ALA A 44 -7.40 5.67 1.71
N PRO A 45 -6.47 5.94 2.65
CA PRO A 45 -6.59 5.54 4.06
C PRO A 45 -7.92 5.95 4.72
N ARG A 46 -8.45 7.13 4.36
CA ARG A 46 -9.74 7.62 4.86
C ARG A 46 -10.92 6.71 4.50
N ARG A 47 -10.87 6.05 3.34
CA ARG A 47 -11.91 5.09 2.92
C ARG A 47 -11.86 3.80 3.71
N LEU A 48 -10.70 3.44 4.26
CA LEU A 48 -10.55 2.28 5.15
C LEU A 48 -11.05 2.59 6.57
N ARG A 49 -10.83 3.82 7.06
CA ARG A 49 -11.37 4.28 8.37
C ARG A 49 -12.89 4.40 8.41
N GLY A 50 -13.55 4.58 7.26
CA GLY A 50 -15.01 4.59 7.17
C GLY A 50 -15.66 3.22 7.40
N ASN A 51 -14.86 2.17 7.53
CA ASN A 51 -15.31 0.78 7.71
C ASN A 51 -14.71 0.14 8.97
N GLU A 52 -14.34 0.93 9.99
CA GLU A 52 -14.03 0.42 11.33
C GLU A 52 -15.34 -0.05 12.00
N PRO A 53 -15.56 -1.37 12.23
CA PRO A 53 -16.47 -1.78 13.27
C PRO A 53 -15.70 -1.72 14.60
N ASN A 54 -16.05 -0.74 15.43
CA ASN A 54 -15.74 -0.65 16.86
C ASN A 54 -14.27 -0.60 17.31
N GLY A 55 -13.90 0.59 17.79
CA GLY A 55 -13.08 0.83 18.97
C GLY A 55 -13.61 2.08 19.65
#